data_AF-A0A081RLJ9-F1
#
_entry.id   AF-A0A081RLJ9-F1
#
_cell.length_a   1.000
_cell.length_b   1.000
_cell.length_c   1.000
_cell.angle_alpha   90.00
_cell.angle_beta   90.00
_cell.angle_gamma   90.00
#
_symmetry.space_group_name_H-M   'P 1'
#
loop_
_entity.id
_entity.type
_entity.pdbx_description
1 polymer ?
#
loop_
_entity_poly.entity_id
_entity_poly.type
_entity_poly.pdbx_seq_one_letter_code
_entity_poly.pdbx_strand_id
1 'polypeptide(L)' 'MGEVLKCECPPGSETYENDDGMLICVSCKGWVKARL' A
#
# COMPACT_ATOMS: atom_id res chain seq x y z
N MET A 1 14.39 5.52 -9.26
CA MET A 1 13.66 4.36 -8.73
C MET A 1 13.24 4.70 -7.31
N GLY A 2 11.95 4.92 -7.07
CA GLY A 2 11.45 5.18 -5.72
C GLY A 2 11.19 3.85 -5.04
N GLU A 3 11.83 3.61 -3.90
CA GLU A 3 11.58 2.42 -3.08
C GLU A 3 10.18 2.52 -2.47
N VAL A 4 9.32 1.52 -2.69
CA VAL A 4 7.99 1.49 -2.09
C VAL A 4 8.15 1.06 -0.62
N LEU A 5 7.95 1.99 0.31
CA LEU A 5 8.07 1.73 1.75
C LEU A 5 6.88 0.90 2.25
N LYS A 6 7.13 -0.04 3.16
CA LYS A 6 6.05 -0.76 3.86
C LYS A 6 5.34 0.22 4.78
N CYS A 7 4.02 0.37 4.67
CA CYS A 7 3.27 1.22 5.58
C CYS A 7 2.09 0.51 6.25
N GLU A 8 1.79 0.93 7.47
CA GLU A 8 0.56 0.55 8.17
C GLU A 8 -0.54 1.51 7.71
N CYS A 9 -1.40 1.02 6.80
CA CYS A 9 -2.49 1.84 6.28
C CYS A 9 -3.53 2.05 7.38
N PRO A 10 -3.90 3.30 7.70
CA PRO A 10 -4.91 3.57 8.70
C PRO A 10 -6.23 2.87 8.36
N PRO A 11 -6.99 2.41 9.37
CA PRO A 11 -8.32 1.86 9.11
C PRO A 11 -9.22 2.93 8.49
N GLY A 12 -9.85 2.61 7.36
CA GLY A 12 -10.69 3.54 6.59
C GLY A 12 -9.96 4.30 5.48
N SER A 13 -8.64 4.14 5.34
CA SER A 13 -7.89 4.66 4.20
C SER A 13 -8.13 3.80 2.95
N GLU A 14 -8.18 4.46 1.80
CA GLU A 14 -8.31 3.78 0.51
C GLU A 14 -6.99 3.10 0.10
N THR A 15 -7.12 1.94 -0.53
CA THR A 15 -6.01 1.16 -1.09
C THR A 15 -6.28 0.83 -2.55
N TYR A 16 -5.26 0.85 -3.40
CA TYR A 16 -5.34 0.45 -4.80
C TYR A 16 -4.22 -0.55 -5.14
N GLU A 17 -4.46 -1.42 -6.11
CA GLU A 17 -3.44 -2.34 -6.62
C GLU A 17 -2.62 -1.65 -7.73
N ASN A 18 -1.30 -1.73 -7.66
CA ASN A 18 -0.42 -1.22 -8.72
C ASN A 18 -0.13 -2.29 -9.79
N ASP A 19 0.56 -1.91 -10.87
CA ASP A 19 0.92 -2.82 -11.97
C ASP A 19 1.78 -4.04 -11.54
N ASP A 20 2.46 -3.98 -10.39
CA ASP A 20 3.22 -5.11 -9.83
C ASP A 20 2.35 -6.08 -8.99
N GLY A 21 1.04 -5.82 -8.87
CA GLY A 21 0.13 -6.59 -8.01
C GLY A 21 0.32 -6.32 -6.52
N MET A 22 0.93 -5.19 -6.15
CA MET A 22 1.08 -4.76 -4.77
C MET A 22 -0.10 -3.87 -4.36
N LEU A 23 -0.68 -4.14 -3.19
CA LEU A 23 -1.71 -3.29 -2.62
C LEU A 23 -1.04 -2.05 -1.98
N ILE A 24 -1.33 -0.87 -2.50
CA ILE A 24 -0.76 0.41 -2.07
C ILE A 24 -1.80 1.23 -1.31
N CYS A 25 -1.42 1.76 -0.16
CA CYS A 25 -2.25 2.66 0.62
C CYS A 25 -2.11 4.11 0.13
N VAL A 26 -3.23 4.76 -0.16
CA VAL A 26 -3.25 6.15 -0.64
C VAL A 26 -2.70 7.13 0.42
N SER A 27 -2.97 6.88 1.71
CA SER A 27 -2.55 7.78 2.79
C SER A 27 -1.04 7.84 3.01
N CYS A 28 -0.32 6.73 2.86
CA CYS A 28 1.12 6.66 3.08
C CYS A 28 1.94 6.42 1.81
N LYS A 29 1.27 6.22 0.65
CA LYS A 29 1.90 5.81 -0.61
C LYS A 29 2.84 4.60 -0.47
N GLY A 30 2.57 3.77 0.53
CA GLY A 30 3.35 2.59 0.83
C GLY A 30 2.54 1.34 0.58
N TRP A 31 3.24 0.22 0.42
CA TRP A 31 2.59 -1.07 0.22
C TRP A 31 2.10 -1.64 1.55
N VAL A 32 0.94 -2.28 1.50
CA VAL A 32 0.32 -2.99 2.62
C VAL A 32 0.41 -4.48 2.37
N LYS A 33 0.82 -5.24 3.38
CA LYS A 33 0.81 -6.71 3.28
C LYS A 33 -0.65 -7.17 3.38
N ALA A 34 -1.16 -7.83 2.34
CA ALA A 34 -2.46 -8.50 2.40
C ALA A 34 -2.46 -9.44 3.62
N ARG A 35 -3.37 -9.19 4.56
CA ARG A 35 -3.51 -9.99 5.78
C ARG A 35 -4.19 -11.31 5.38
N LEU A 36 -3.37 -12.33 5.06
CA LEU A 36 -3.80 -13.73 4.98
C LEU A 36 -4.34 -14.19 6.35
#